data_AF-A0A8H3U9R5-F1
#
_entry.id   AF-A0A8H3U9R5-F1
#
_cell.length_a   1.000
_cell.length_b   1.000
_cell.length_c   1.000
_cell.angle_alpha   90.00
_cell.angle_beta   90.00
_cell.angle_gamma   90.00
#
_symmetry.space_group_name_H-M   'P 1'
#
loop_
_entity.id
_entity.type
_entity.pdbx_description
1 polymer ?
#
loop_
_entity_poly.entity_id
_entity_poly.type
_entity_poly.pdbx_seq_one_letter_code
_entity_poly.pdbx_strand_id
1 'polypeptide(L)'
;MKFTFNLLVISLANLATVSADTYELCCCTKLQSTSHTVQCDHDTTKKIVDLMYGHFAFTKHYWESVWSDVKLKYDGSDYIYATGKDGDDTVIGAKEMRNWCKKWSAGHYCWSPGNRFSYNYKGELVR
;
A
#
# COMPACT_ATOMS: atom_id res chain seq x y z
N MET A 1 0.24 -63.48 -5.88
CA MET A 1 0.13 -62.34 -4.94
C MET A 1 0.79 -61.13 -5.60
N LYS A 2 0.05 -60.07 -5.89
CA LYS A 2 0.57 -58.83 -6.48
C LYS A 2 0.68 -57.79 -5.36
N PHE A 3 1.89 -57.36 -5.03
CA PHE A 3 2.13 -56.24 -4.12
C PHE A 3 2.01 -54.94 -4.91
N THR A 4 0.90 -54.23 -4.73
CA THR A 4 0.72 -52.87 -5.23
C THR A 4 1.43 -51.92 -4.28
N PHE A 5 2.55 -51.39 -4.73
CA PHE A 5 3.31 -50.32 -4.07
C PHE A 5 2.51 -49.02 -4.21
N ASN A 6 1.85 -48.58 -3.13
CA ASN A 6 1.21 -47.27 -3.06
C ASN A 6 2.33 -46.22 -3.00
N LEU A 7 2.59 -45.55 -4.13
CA LEU A 7 3.44 -44.37 -4.17
C LEU A 7 2.68 -43.21 -3.51
N LEU A 8 3.06 -42.89 -2.28
CA LEU A 8 2.60 -41.72 -1.55
C LEU A 8 3.17 -40.48 -2.27
N VAL A 9 2.36 -39.84 -3.10
CA VAL A 9 2.64 -38.53 -3.69
C VAL A 9 2.51 -37.50 -2.58
N ILE A 10 3.60 -37.31 -1.83
CA ILE A 10 3.73 -36.18 -0.91
C ILE A 10 4.14 -34.98 -1.77
N SER A 11 3.16 -34.36 -2.42
CA SER A 11 3.31 -33.01 -2.96
C SER A 11 3.30 -32.05 -1.78
N LEU A 12 4.45 -31.89 -1.12
CA LEU A 12 4.74 -30.70 -0.31
C LEU A 12 4.67 -29.51 -1.27
N ALA A 13 3.46 -28.93 -1.38
CA ALA A 13 3.27 -27.63 -1.95
C ALA A 13 4.13 -26.68 -1.09
N ASN A 14 5.30 -26.33 -1.62
CA ASN A 14 6.09 -25.21 -1.16
C ASN A 14 5.15 -24.01 -1.12
N LEU A 15 4.64 -23.70 0.07
CA LEU A 15 4.06 -22.41 0.39
C LEU A 15 5.18 -21.41 0.13
N ALA A 16 5.25 -20.92 -1.11
CA ALA A 16 6.02 -19.75 -1.44
C ALA A 16 5.44 -18.65 -0.55
N THR A 17 6.12 -18.38 0.55
CA THR A 17 5.93 -17.20 1.37
C THR A 17 6.31 -16.01 0.51
N VAL A 18 5.39 -15.62 -0.38
CA VAL A 18 5.41 -14.32 -1.04
C VAL A 18 5.12 -13.35 0.10
N SER A 19 6.16 -12.95 0.83
CA SER A 19 6.11 -11.82 1.74
C SER A 19 5.78 -10.61 0.87
N ALA A 20 4.50 -10.31 0.74
CA ALA A 20 4.07 -9.07 0.13
C ALA A 20 4.39 -7.98 1.15
N ASP A 21 5.35 -7.11 0.85
CA ASP A 21 5.62 -5.95 1.70
C ASP A 21 4.33 -5.14 1.82
N THR A 22 3.85 -5.01 3.06
CA THR A 22 2.64 -4.25 3.40
C THR A 22 3.03 -2.95 4.08
N TYR A 23 2.25 -1.91 3.79
CA TYR A 23 2.50 -0.56 4.26
C TYR A 23 1.20 0.10 4.67
N GLU A 24 1.25 1.02 5.62
CA GLU A 24 0.03 1.68 6.08
C GLU A 24 -0.42 2.78 5.10
N LEU A 25 0.54 3.41 4.40
CA LEU A 25 0.31 4.51 3.48
C LEU A 25 0.90 4.24 2.12
N CYS A 26 0.14 4.55 1.07
CA CYS A 26 0.58 4.43 -0.31
C CYS A 26 0.06 5.58 -1.18
N CYS A 27 0.74 5.91 -2.27
CA CYS A 27 0.25 6.79 -3.32
C CYS A 27 0.74 6.32 -4.70
N CYS A 28 0.04 6.70 -5.77
CA CYS A 28 0.64 6.63 -7.10
C CYS A 28 1.52 7.86 -7.33
N THR A 29 2.56 7.74 -8.15
CA THR A 29 3.51 8.83 -8.39
C THR A 29 3.66 9.14 -9.88
N LYS A 30 3.79 10.42 -10.21
CA LYS A 30 4.06 10.90 -11.57
C LYS A 30 5.04 12.07 -11.56
N LEU A 31 5.67 12.30 -12.71
CA LEU A 31 6.41 13.52 -12.97
C LEU A 31 5.41 14.67 -13.09
N GLN A 32 5.48 15.63 -12.18
CA GLN A 32 4.67 16.83 -12.22
C GLN A 32 5.25 17.80 -13.24
N SER A 33 4.43 18.26 -14.18
CA SER A 33 4.87 19.12 -15.29
C SER A 33 5.35 20.49 -14.83
N THR A 34 4.82 20.98 -13.71
CA THR A 34 5.11 22.31 -13.16
C THR A 34 6.43 22.36 -12.39
N SER A 35 6.78 21.31 -11.65
CA SER A 35 7.97 21.25 -10.81
C SER A 35 9.10 20.40 -11.41
N HIS A 36 8.84 19.65 -12.48
CA HIS A 36 9.75 18.63 -13.02
C HIS A 36 10.24 17.62 -11.96
N THR A 37 9.48 17.45 -10.88
CA THR A 37 9.77 16.48 -9.82
C THR A 37 8.74 15.35 -9.85
N VAL A 38 9.17 14.15 -9.45
CA VAL A 38 8.22 13.07 -9.17
C VAL A 38 7.56 13.36 -7.83
N GLN A 39 6.23 13.31 -7.79
CA GLN A 39 5.43 13.46 -6.57
C GLN A 39 4.29 12.47 -6.56
N CYS A 40 3.60 12.34 -5.41
CA CYS A 40 2.30 11.68 -5.38
C CYS A 40 1.35 12.37 -6.36
N ASP A 41 0.59 11.57 -7.09
CA ASP A 41 -0.33 12.02 -8.12
C ASP A 41 -1.77 11.80 -7.63
N HIS A 42 -2.43 12.89 -7.27
CA HIS A 42 -3.78 12.87 -6.73
C HIS A 42 -4.75 12.16 -7.67
N ASP A 43 -4.78 12.55 -8.95
CA ASP A 43 -5.78 12.08 -9.91
C ASP A 43 -5.69 10.57 -10.17
N THR A 44 -4.47 10.03 -10.29
CA THR A 44 -4.30 8.58 -10.46
C THR A 44 -4.63 7.83 -9.17
N THR A 45 -4.22 8.36 -8.02
CA THR A 45 -4.52 7.75 -6.73
C THR A 45 -6.03 7.74 -6.46
N LYS A 46 -6.74 8.81 -6.83
CA LYS A 46 -8.19 8.92 -6.71
C LYS A 46 -8.92 7.85 -7.54
N LYS A 47 -8.45 7.54 -8.75
CA LYS A 47 -9.02 6.46 -9.56
C LYS A 47 -8.99 5.11 -8.84
N ILE A 48 -7.94 4.85 -8.05
CA ILE A 48 -7.84 3.62 -7.25
C ILE A 48 -8.85 3.65 -6.11
N VAL A 49 -8.93 4.76 -5.36
CA VAL A 49 -9.91 4.93 -4.27
C VAL A 49 -11.33 4.69 -4.79
N ASP A 50 -11.68 5.30 -5.92
CA ASP A 50 -13.01 5.17 -6.51
C ASP A 50 -13.31 3.73 -6.98
N LEU A 51 -12.30 3.00 -7.47
CA LEU A 51 -12.44 1.59 -7.90
C LEU A 51 -12.51 0.59 -6.74
N MET A 52 -11.94 0.93 -5.60
CA MET A 52 -11.84 0.05 -4.44
C MET A 52 -13.03 0.23 -3.47
N TYR A 53 -14.12 0.89 -3.91
CA TYR A 53 -15.43 0.93 -3.24
C TYR A 53 -15.37 1.06 -1.70
N GLY A 54 -14.58 2.02 -1.21
CA GLY A 54 -14.50 2.32 0.22
C GLY A 54 -13.51 1.47 1.02
N HIS A 55 -12.75 0.56 0.39
CA HIS A 55 -11.61 -0.14 1.01
C HIS A 55 -10.40 0.77 1.23
N PHE A 56 -10.27 1.84 0.44
CA PHE A 56 -9.22 2.85 0.59
C PHE A 56 -9.83 4.23 0.75
N ALA A 57 -9.13 5.10 1.46
CA ALA A 57 -9.44 6.52 1.57
C ALA A 57 -8.15 7.33 1.64
N PHE A 58 -8.24 8.62 1.29
CA PHE A 58 -7.13 9.54 1.48
C PHE A 58 -6.94 9.88 2.95
N THR A 59 -5.69 10.02 3.38
CA THR A 59 -5.38 10.56 4.71
C THR A 59 -5.81 12.02 4.80
N LYS A 60 -6.25 12.47 5.97
CA LYS A 60 -6.52 13.91 6.20
C LYS A 60 -5.27 14.70 6.59
N HIS A 61 -4.18 13.99 6.89
CA HIS A 61 -2.93 14.57 7.32
C HIS A 61 -2.04 14.95 6.13
N TYR A 62 -1.37 16.09 6.22
CA TYR A 62 -0.31 16.48 5.29
C TYR A 62 1.01 15.92 5.82
N TRP A 63 1.61 15.01 5.08
CA TRP A 63 2.86 14.37 5.46
C TRP A 63 4.06 15.18 4.95
N GLU A 64 5.03 15.44 5.82
CA GLU A 64 6.24 16.17 5.49
C GLU A 64 7.49 15.33 5.71
N SER A 65 8.51 15.54 4.89
CA SER A 65 9.81 14.87 4.95
C SER A 65 10.71 15.33 6.10
N VAL A 66 10.30 16.36 6.85
CA VAL A 66 11.07 16.97 7.92
C VAL A 66 11.11 16.17 9.23
N TRP A 67 10.33 15.10 9.35
CA TRP A 67 10.34 14.24 10.52
C TRP A 67 11.58 13.32 10.46
N SER A 68 12.63 13.73 11.18
CA SER A 68 14.04 13.29 11.08
C SER A 68 14.34 11.78 11.09
N ASP A 69 13.36 10.96 11.46
CA ASP A 69 13.45 9.51 11.63
C ASP A 69 12.68 8.72 10.56
N VAL A 70 11.79 9.37 9.80
CA VAL A 70 11.07 8.76 8.68
C VAL A 70 11.43 9.49 7.39
N LYS A 71 12.23 8.85 6.54
CA LYS A 71 12.59 9.40 5.23
C LYS A 71 11.42 9.27 4.27
N LEU A 72 10.42 10.13 4.45
CA LEU A 72 9.38 10.35 3.46
C LEU A 72 10.01 10.93 2.20
N LYS A 73 9.74 10.32 1.05
CA LYS A 73 10.30 10.79 -0.21
C LYS A 73 9.51 11.93 -0.84
N TYR A 74 8.20 11.98 -0.60
CA TYR A 74 7.29 12.96 -1.22
C TYR A 74 6.38 13.54 -0.16
N ASP A 75 6.40 14.86 0.00
CA ASP A 75 5.49 15.56 0.90
C ASP A 75 4.09 15.63 0.28
N GLY A 76 3.04 15.60 1.10
CA GLY A 76 1.67 15.68 0.61
C GLY A 76 0.63 15.00 1.47
N SER A 77 -0.64 15.28 1.16
CA SER A 77 -1.81 14.57 1.69
C SER A 77 -2.35 13.49 0.74
N ASP A 78 -1.73 13.31 -0.43
CA ASP A 78 -2.19 12.39 -1.48
C ASP A 78 -1.87 10.91 -1.21
N TYR A 79 -1.67 10.58 0.06
CA TYR A 79 -1.52 9.23 0.55
C TYR A 79 -2.90 8.63 0.84
N ILE A 80 -3.05 7.35 0.50
CA ILE A 80 -4.19 6.53 0.85
C ILE A 80 -3.82 5.51 1.89
N TYR A 81 -4.79 5.14 2.71
CA TYR A 81 -4.72 4.10 3.73
C TYR A 81 -5.86 3.10 3.52
N ALA A 82 -5.71 1.89 4.06
CA ALA A 82 -6.79 0.90 4.12
C ALA A 82 -7.76 1.26 5.26
N THR A 83 -9.02 1.47 4.92
CA THR A 83 -10.07 1.98 5.82
C THR A 83 -10.60 0.95 6.81
N GLY A 84 -9.93 -0.21 6.96
CA GLY A 84 -10.39 -1.39 7.70
C GLY A 84 -11.20 -1.07 8.95
N LYS A 85 -12.22 -1.88 9.23
CA LYS A 85 -12.96 -1.77 10.49
C LYS A 85 -12.08 -2.21 11.66
N ASP A 86 -12.50 -1.95 12.90
CA ASP A 86 -11.79 -2.44 14.08
C ASP A 86 -11.54 -3.97 13.97
N GLY A 87 -10.27 -4.36 13.82
CA GLY A 87 -9.83 -5.75 13.67
C GLY A 87 -9.48 -6.18 12.23
N ASP A 88 -9.67 -5.33 11.22
CA ASP A 88 -9.24 -5.58 9.84
C ASP A 88 -7.79 -5.12 9.60
N ASP A 89 -7.16 -5.70 8.58
CA ASP A 89 -5.83 -5.28 8.10
C ASP A 89 -5.87 -3.83 7.61
N THR A 90 -5.26 -2.91 8.35
CA THR A 90 -5.12 -1.48 8.01
C THR A 90 -3.91 -1.21 7.10
N VAL A 91 -3.49 -2.22 6.35
CA VAL A 91 -2.28 -2.17 5.52
C VAL A 91 -2.59 -2.45 4.06
N ILE A 92 -1.77 -1.88 3.19
CA ILE A 92 -1.84 -1.96 1.73
C ILE A 92 -0.62 -2.74 1.24
N GLY A 93 -0.83 -3.77 0.42
CA GLY A 93 0.26 -4.48 -0.23
C GLY A 93 0.94 -3.61 -1.30
N ALA A 94 2.25 -3.40 -1.21
CA ALA A 94 2.99 -2.60 -2.21
C ALA A 94 2.91 -3.18 -3.62
N LYS A 95 2.89 -4.51 -3.75
CA LYS A 95 2.71 -5.19 -5.04
C LYS A 95 1.34 -4.90 -5.67
N GLU A 96 0.30 -4.88 -4.84
CA GLU A 96 -1.06 -4.57 -5.30
C GLU A 96 -1.14 -3.12 -5.73
N MET A 97 -0.66 -2.20 -4.91
CA MET A 97 -0.63 -0.78 -5.25
C MET A 97 0.15 -0.52 -6.54
N ARG A 98 1.32 -1.14 -6.70
CA ARG A 98 2.09 -1.06 -7.95
C ARG A 98 1.29 -1.50 -9.17
N ASN A 99 0.57 -2.61 -9.06
CA ASN A 99 -0.24 -3.15 -10.16
C ASN A 99 -1.40 -2.22 -10.50
N TRP A 100 -2.01 -1.57 -9.51
CA TRP A 100 -3.03 -0.56 -9.73
C TRP A 100 -2.44 0.67 -10.43
N CYS A 101 -1.41 1.31 -9.89
CA CYS A 101 -0.81 2.53 -10.47
C CYS A 101 -0.32 2.32 -11.91
N LYS A 102 0.22 1.14 -12.23
CA LYS A 102 0.67 0.79 -13.58
C LYS A 102 -0.42 0.88 -14.64
N LYS A 103 -1.70 0.68 -14.29
CA LYS A 103 -2.83 0.79 -15.24
C LYS A 103 -2.96 2.19 -15.83
N TRP A 104 -2.38 3.21 -15.19
CA TRP A 104 -2.40 4.61 -15.63
C TRP A 104 -0.99 5.18 -15.81
N SER A 105 -0.01 4.33 -16.12
CA SER A 105 1.38 4.71 -16.38
C SER A 105 2.01 5.51 -15.23
N ALA A 106 1.62 5.21 -13.99
CA ALA A 106 2.16 5.84 -12.79
C ALA A 106 3.13 4.91 -12.06
N GLY A 107 4.08 5.51 -11.34
CA GLY A 107 4.82 4.85 -10.28
C GLY A 107 3.95 4.63 -9.05
N HIS A 108 4.54 4.05 -8.00
CA HIS A 108 3.92 3.91 -6.69
C HIS A 108 4.98 4.24 -5.64
N TYR A 109 4.54 4.69 -4.48
CA TYR A 109 5.37 4.83 -3.31
C TYR A 109 4.54 4.47 -2.08
N CYS A 110 5.10 3.65 -1.21
CA CYS A 110 4.46 3.18 0.00
C CYS A 110 5.44 3.29 1.16
N TRP A 111 4.92 3.57 2.34
CA TRP A 111 5.69 3.71 3.56
C TRP A 111 4.78 3.56 4.78
N SER A 112 5.38 3.35 5.95
CA SER A 112 4.66 3.30 7.22
C SER A 112 5.34 4.26 8.19
N PRO A 113 4.61 5.21 8.80
CA PRO A 113 5.16 6.11 9.81
C PRO A 113 5.54 5.42 11.13
N GLY A 114 5.14 4.16 11.32
CA GLY A 114 5.53 3.37 12.48
C GLY A 114 4.82 3.83 13.76
N ASN A 115 5.28 3.32 14.91
CA ASN A 115 4.56 3.48 16.18
C ASN A 115 4.53 4.90 16.78
N ARG A 116 5.16 5.89 16.13
CA ARG A 116 5.16 7.29 16.57
C ARG A 116 3.93 8.06 16.11
N PHE A 117 3.37 7.65 14.99
CA PHE A 117 2.18 8.25 14.43
C PHE A 117 1.12 7.17 14.34
N SER A 118 -0.07 7.49 14.80
CA SER A 118 -1.21 6.60 14.60
C SER A 118 -2.34 7.38 13.95
N TYR A 119 -3.07 6.72 13.06
CA TYR A 119 -4.29 7.25 12.48
C TYR A 119 -5.46 6.32 12.78
N ASN A 120 -6.62 6.92 13.01
CA ASN A 120 -7.85 6.16 13.13
C ASN A 120 -8.36 5.70 11.76
N TYR A 121 -9.41 4.88 11.76
CA TYR A 121 -10.08 4.41 10.54
C TYR A 121 -10.64 5.54 9.64
N LYS A 122 -10.70 6.78 10.14
CA LYS A 122 -11.08 7.99 9.37
C LYS A 122 -9.88 8.73 8.76
N GLY A 123 -8.66 8.20 8.91
CA GLY A 123 -7.44 8.79 8.38
C GLY A 123 -6.99 10.05 9.14
N GLU A 124 -7.48 10.22 10.37
CA GLU A 124 -7.10 11.32 11.27
C GLU A 124 -5.93 10.89 12.14
N LEU A 125 -4.93 11.76 12.27
CA LEU A 125 -3.84 11.55 13.22
C LEU A 125 -4.39 11.59 14.65
N VAL A 126 -4.11 10.55 15.45
CA VAL A 126 -4.60 10.43 16.84
C VAL A 126 -3.48 10.36 17.88
N ARG A 127 -2.22 10.29 17.45
CA ARG A 127 -1.04 10.38 18.31
C ARG A 127 0.19 10.79 17.51
#